data_AF-A0A0J7K081-F1
#
_entry.id   AF-A0A0J7K081-F1
#
_cell.length_a   1.000
_cell.length_b   1.000
_cell.length_c   1.000
_cell.angle_alpha   90.00
_cell.angle_beta   90.00
_cell.angle_gamma   90.00
#
_symmetry.space_group_name_H-M   'P 1'
#
loop_
_entity.id
_entity.type
_entity.pdbx_description
1 polymer ?
#
loop_
_entity_poly.entity_id
_entity_poly.type
_entity_poly.pdbx_seq_one_letter_code
_entity_poly.pdbx_strand_id
1 'polypeptide(L)'
;MQYRQRQLENWVKFCTDLKVVCTQDFQLTQVLGDPVLIRAWNIFGLPSDLFSIDNAIIVTNSRRWPLMIDPQGQANKWVKNMEKASNLHVVRLIQPDYMRILENAVQFGQPVLLENVGEELDAVLEPLLMKQTFKSGGALCIKIGDSIIEYSDKFRQVYQSI
;
A
#
# COMPACT_ATOMS: atom_id res chain seq x y z
N MET A 1 14.83 11.62 6.86
CA MET A 1 14.15 12.93 7.00
C MET A 1 14.51 13.92 5.89
N GLN A 2 15.80 14.16 5.59
CA GLN A 2 16.23 15.23 4.67
C GLN A 2 15.65 15.18 3.25
N TYR A 3 15.48 14.00 2.65
CA TYR A 3 14.99 13.89 1.27
C TYR A 3 13.53 14.37 1.13
N ARG A 4 12.61 13.88 1.98
CA ARG A 4 11.19 14.24 1.94
C ARG A 4 11.00 15.73 2.14
N GLN A 5 11.66 16.30 3.16
CA GLN A 5 11.60 17.72 3.45
C GLN A 5 12.09 18.56 2.25
N ARG A 6 13.22 18.19 1.65
CA ARG A 6 13.72 18.85 0.44
C ARG A 6 12.75 18.76 -0.74
N GLN A 7 12.05 17.62 -0.92
CA GLN A 7 11.02 17.52 -1.94
C GLN A 7 9.85 18.46 -1.64
N LEU A 8 9.35 18.51 -0.40
CA LEU A 8 8.28 19.42 -0.03
C LEU A 8 8.67 20.89 -0.28
N GLU A 9 9.88 21.28 0.11
CA GLU A 9 10.42 22.62 -0.16
C GLU A 9 10.47 22.92 -1.66
N ASN A 10 10.94 21.98 -2.48
CA ASN A 10 10.96 22.13 -3.94
C ASN A 10 9.55 22.31 -4.52
N TRP A 11 8.56 21.55 -4.02
CA TRP A 11 7.18 21.63 -4.48
C TRP A 11 6.51 22.95 -4.07
N VAL A 12 6.69 23.39 -2.82
CA VAL A 12 6.19 24.69 -2.34
C VAL A 12 6.80 25.83 -3.15
N LYS A 13 8.12 25.77 -3.40
CA LYS A 13 8.81 26.74 -4.25
C LYS A 13 8.23 26.76 -5.66
N PHE A 14 8.07 25.60 -6.28
CA PHE A 14 7.51 25.48 -7.63
C PHE A 14 6.09 26.06 -7.73
N CYS A 15 5.21 25.76 -6.76
CA CYS A 15 3.88 26.35 -6.68
C CYS A 15 3.94 27.88 -6.54
N THR A 16 4.84 28.38 -5.69
CA THR A 16 5.02 29.81 -5.45
C THR A 16 5.52 30.53 -6.71
N ASP A 17 6.49 29.95 -7.43
CA ASP A 17 7.02 30.47 -8.69
C ASP A 17 5.92 30.56 -9.77
N LEU A 18 4.98 29.61 -9.78
CA LEU A 18 3.80 29.61 -10.63
C LEU A 18 2.65 30.49 -10.13
N LYS A 19 2.84 31.22 -9.03
CA LYS A 19 1.82 32.06 -8.37
C LYS A 19 0.58 31.28 -7.92
N VAL A 20 0.74 29.98 -7.63
CA VAL A 20 -0.30 29.16 -7.00
C VAL A 20 -0.27 29.40 -5.50
N VAL A 21 -1.42 29.70 -4.90
CA VAL A 21 -1.53 29.92 -3.46
C VAL A 21 -1.40 28.57 -2.74
N CYS A 22 -0.35 28.43 -1.92
CA CYS A 22 -0.14 27.25 -1.07
C CYS A 22 0.45 27.65 0.29
N THR A 23 0.21 26.81 1.30
CA THR A 23 0.82 26.95 2.63
C THR A 23 2.33 26.76 2.53
N GLN A 24 3.10 27.73 3.06
CA GLN A 24 4.56 27.69 3.01
C GLN A 24 5.16 26.65 3.97
N ASP A 25 4.57 26.52 5.16
CA ASP A 25 4.89 25.45 6.12
C ASP A 25 4.00 24.22 5.86
N PHE A 26 4.16 23.60 4.69
CA PHE A 26 3.37 22.44 4.31
C PHE A 26 3.76 21.21 5.15
N GLN A 27 2.76 20.58 5.78
CA GLN A 27 2.92 19.31 6.50
C GLN A 27 1.92 18.28 5.99
N LEU A 28 2.43 17.11 5.60
CA LEU A 28 1.61 16.02 5.05
C LEU A 28 0.52 15.58 6.05
N THR A 29 0.89 15.48 7.33
CA THR A 29 -0.02 15.15 8.43
C THR A 29 -1.15 16.15 8.64
N GLN A 30 -0.92 17.44 8.38
CA GLN A 30 -1.97 18.45 8.53
C GLN A 30 -2.97 18.43 7.37
N VAL A 31 -2.49 18.09 6.16
CA VAL A 31 -3.31 18.15 4.94
C VAL A 31 -4.04 16.84 4.67
N LEU A 32 -3.40 15.70 4.89
CA LEU A 32 -3.93 14.37 4.58
C LEU A 32 -4.08 13.47 5.82
N GLY A 33 -3.63 13.92 6.99
CA GLY A 33 -3.76 13.16 8.22
C GLY A 33 -5.13 13.33 8.86
N ASP A 34 -5.76 12.21 9.19
CA ASP A 34 -6.94 12.17 10.05
C ASP A 34 -6.51 11.81 11.48
N PRO A 35 -6.75 12.67 12.49
CA PRO A 35 -6.36 12.40 13.87
C PRO A 35 -6.93 11.10 14.45
N VAL A 36 -8.13 10.69 14.02
CA VAL A 36 -8.78 9.44 14.46
C VAL A 36 -8.06 8.25 13.85
N LEU A 37 -7.74 8.29 12.55
CA LEU A 37 -6.98 7.22 11.89
C LEU A 37 -5.56 7.12 12.44
N ILE A 38 -4.89 8.25 12.66
CA ILE A 38 -3.54 8.28 13.26
C ILE A 38 -3.55 7.62 14.64
N ARG A 39 -4.55 7.94 15.47
CA ARG A 39 -4.70 7.30 16.77
C ARG A 39 -4.93 5.80 16.65
N ALA A 40 -5.75 5.36 15.69
CA ALA A 40 -5.96 3.93 15.43
C ALA A 40 -4.65 3.24 15.00
N TRP A 41 -3.87 3.85 14.10
CA TRP A 41 -2.57 3.31 13.68
C TRP A 41 -1.61 3.14 14.86
N ASN A 42 -1.56 4.11 15.78
CA ASN A 42 -0.74 4.01 16.99
C ASN A 42 -1.18 2.87 17.89
N ILE A 43 -2.50 2.64 18.04
CA ILE A 43 -3.05 1.47 18.76
C ILE A 43 -2.62 0.16 18.09
N PHE A 44 -2.54 0.14 16.76
CA PHE A 44 -2.08 -1.01 15.98
C PHE A 44 -0.55 -1.18 15.96
N GLY A 45 0.20 -0.30 16.65
CA GLY A 45 1.64 -0.43 16.84
C GLY A 45 2.51 0.40 15.89
N LEU A 46 1.91 1.34 15.14
CA LEU A 46 2.68 2.37 14.45
C LEU A 46 3.32 3.32 15.50
N PRO A 47 4.57 3.73 15.35
CA PRO A 47 5.14 4.80 16.17
C PRO A 47 4.37 6.11 16.02
N SER A 48 4.34 6.88 17.09
CA SER A 48 3.78 8.22 17.11
C SER A 48 4.71 9.30 16.57
N ASP A 49 5.88 8.94 16.03
CA ASP A 49 6.79 9.90 15.41
C ASP A 49 6.28 10.36 14.03
N LEU A 50 6.64 11.58 13.65
CA LEU A 50 6.17 12.20 12.40
C LEU A 50 6.56 11.40 11.15
N PHE A 51 7.73 10.76 11.15
CA PHE A 51 8.21 10.02 9.98
C PHE A 51 7.36 8.76 9.74
N SER A 52 7.01 8.05 10.81
CA SER A 52 6.14 6.87 10.77
C SER A 52 4.70 7.23 10.38
N ILE A 53 4.16 8.33 10.93
CA ILE A 53 2.83 8.82 10.58
C ILE A 53 2.76 9.21 9.10
N ASP A 54 3.75 9.96 8.59
CA ASP A 54 3.83 10.29 7.17
C ASP A 54 3.83 9.04 6.28
N ASN A 55 4.60 8.01 6.66
CA ASN A 55 4.65 6.76 5.90
C ASN A 55 3.27 6.07 5.87
N ALA A 56 2.56 6.05 7.00
CA ALA A 56 1.21 5.50 7.06
C ALA A 56 0.21 6.30 6.21
N ILE A 57 0.31 7.63 6.18
CA ILE A 57 -0.49 8.49 5.28
C ILE A 57 -0.21 8.13 3.82
N ILE A 58 1.06 7.97 3.44
CA ILE A 58 1.44 7.58 2.09
C ILE A 58 0.88 6.20 1.76
N VAL A 59 1.04 5.21 2.63
CA VAL A 59 0.54 3.84 2.42
C VAL A 59 -0.98 3.82 2.22
N THR A 60 -1.72 4.62 2.99
CA THR A 60 -3.19 4.64 2.93
C THR A 60 -3.75 5.47 1.78
N ASN A 61 -3.04 6.49 1.31
CA ASN A 61 -3.50 7.37 0.21
C ASN A 61 -2.88 7.03 -1.16
N SER A 62 -1.95 6.07 -1.22
CA SER A 62 -1.30 5.68 -2.48
C SER A 62 -2.24 4.95 -3.43
N ARG A 63 -2.26 5.38 -4.69
CA ARG A 63 -3.02 4.68 -5.75
C ARG A 63 -2.37 3.35 -6.15
N ARG A 64 -1.04 3.31 -6.12
CA ARG A 64 -0.21 2.12 -6.34
C ARG A 64 -0.02 1.37 -5.02
N TRP A 65 0.23 0.08 -5.10
CA TRP A 65 0.55 -0.74 -3.94
C TRP A 65 1.91 -0.34 -3.37
N PRO A 66 1.99 0.09 -2.09
CA PRO A 66 3.24 0.55 -1.52
C PRO A 66 4.19 -0.63 -1.24
N LEU A 67 5.48 -0.38 -1.45
CA LEU A 67 6.57 -1.23 -0.99
C LEU A 67 7.16 -0.62 0.28
N MET A 68 7.00 -1.31 1.40
CA MET A 68 7.50 -0.92 2.71
C MET A 68 8.88 -1.53 2.91
N ILE A 69 9.92 -0.71 2.90
CA ILE A 69 11.28 -1.15 3.21
C ILE A 69 11.47 -0.95 4.71
N ASP A 70 11.44 -2.05 5.47
CA ASP A 70 11.31 -2.02 6.92
C ASP A 70 12.16 -3.13 7.58
N PRO A 71 13.47 -2.90 7.73
CA PRO A 71 14.39 -3.88 8.30
C PRO A 71 14.08 -4.20 9.78
N GLN A 72 13.24 -3.39 10.44
CA GLN A 72 12.85 -3.59 11.85
C GLN A 72 11.52 -4.35 11.99
N GLY A 73 10.81 -4.62 10.88
CA GLY A 73 9.54 -5.35 10.86
C GLY A 73 8.39 -4.62 11.58
N GLN A 74 8.51 -3.31 11.79
CA GLN A 74 7.49 -2.49 12.41
C GLN A 74 6.25 -2.27 11.53
N ALA A 75 6.45 -1.86 10.27
CA ALA A 75 5.38 -1.71 9.29
C ALA A 75 4.65 -3.03 9.07
N ASN A 76 5.39 -4.14 9.04
CA ASN A 76 4.82 -5.48 8.93
C ASN A 76 3.87 -5.81 10.11
N LYS A 77 4.33 -5.58 11.35
CA LYS A 77 3.50 -5.75 12.55
C LYS A 77 2.28 -4.83 12.54
N TRP A 78 2.47 -3.58 12.16
CA TRP A 78 1.39 -2.59 12.07
C TRP A 78 0.30 -3.03 11.09
N VAL A 79 0.66 -3.44 9.86
CA VAL A 79 -0.31 -3.91 8.84
C VAL A 79 -1.06 -5.15 9.33
N LYS A 80 -0.35 -6.13 9.91
CA LYS A 80 -0.99 -7.34 10.46
C LYS A 80 -2.01 -7.02 11.55
N ASN A 81 -1.71 -6.06 12.42
CA ASN A 81 -2.63 -5.64 13.48
C ASN A 81 -3.82 -4.85 12.93
N MET A 82 -3.57 -3.94 11.98
CA MET A 82 -4.59 -3.11 11.35
C MET A 82 -5.60 -3.94 10.57
N GLU A 83 -5.13 -4.94 9.82
CA GLU A 83 -5.97 -5.78 8.96
C GLU A 83 -6.46 -7.07 9.65
N LYS A 84 -6.28 -7.18 10.97
CA LYS A 84 -6.63 -8.39 11.73
C LYS A 84 -8.11 -8.76 11.60
N ALA A 85 -9.00 -7.77 11.51
CA ALA A 85 -10.43 -7.98 11.33
C ALA A 85 -10.83 -8.26 9.86
N SER A 86 -9.95 -7.95 8.90
CA SER A 86 -10.19 -8.06 7.46
C SER A 86 -9.77 -9.41 6.86
N ASN A 87 -9.31 -10.36 7.69
CA ASN A 87 -8.76 -11.65 7.25
C ASN A 87 -7.56 -11.52 6.29
N LEU A 88 -6.53 -10.79 6.74
CA LEU A 88 -5.27 -10.60 6.01
C LEU A 88 -4.58 -11.93 5.68
N HIS A 89 -4.25 -12.12 4.40
CA HIS A 89 -3.41 -13.23 3.95
C HIS A 89 -1.96 -12.80 3.94
N VAL A 90 -1.12 -13.46 4.72
CA VAL A 90 0.32 -13.23 4.76
C VAL A 90 1.01 -14.28 3.91
N VAL A 91 1.74 -13.84 2.89
CA VAL A 91 2.23 -14.68 1.80
C VAL A 91 3.71 -14.36 1.54
N ARG A 92 4.55 -15.39 1.36
CA ARG A 92 5.93 -15.23 0.88
C ARG A 92 6.05 -15.76 -0.53
N LEU A 93 6.78 -15.09 -1.42
CA LEU A 93 6.90 -15.50 -2.83
C LEU A 93 7.57 -16.88 -3.03
N ILE A 94 8.35 -17.32 -2.04
CA ILE A 94 8.99 -18.64 -2.02
C ILE A 94 8.05 -19.80 -1.65
N GLN A 95 6.83 -19.53 -1.18
CA GLN A 95 5.92 -20.62 -0.78
C GLN A 95 5.26 -21.25 -2.03
N PRO A 96 5.16 -22.59 -2.13
CA PRO A 96 4.69 -23.24 -3.37
C PRO A 96 3.26 -22.88 -3.79
N ASP A 97 2.41 -22.52 -2.84
CA ASP A 97 0.98 -22.25 -3.02
C ASP A 97 0.63 -20.75 -3.02
N TYR A 98 1.63 -19.86 -3.09
CA TYR A 98 1.44 -18.41 -2.99
C TYR A 98 0.46 -17.86 -4.03
N MET A 99 0.56 -18.36 -5.26
CA MET A 99 -0.30 -17.98 -6.38
C MET A 99 -1.76 -18.31 -6.10
N ARG A 100 -2.03 -19.52 -5.60
CA ARG A 100 -3.39 -19.96 -5.26
C ARG A 100 -3.98 -19.13 -4.12
N ILE A 101 -3.18 -18.79 -3.11
CA ILE A 101 -3.63 -17.94 -2.01
C ILE A 101 -3.95 -16.53 -2.54
N LEU A 102 -3.10 -15.99 -3.41
CA LEU A 102 -3.29 -14.68 -4.01
C LEU A 102 -4.54 -14.62 -4.88
N GLU A 103 -4.75 -15.62 -5.74
CA GLU A 103 -5.95 -15.73 -6.59
C GLU A 103 -7.24 -15.74 -5.75
N ASN A 104 -7.29 -16.56 -4.70
CA ASN A 104 -8.44 -16.61 -3.80
C ASN A 104 -8.67 -15.27 -3.10
N ALA A 105 -7.60 -14.64 -2.58
CA ALA A 105 -7.73 -13.36 -1.89
C ALA A 105 -8.29 -12.27 -2.82
N VAL A 106 -7.87 -12.25 -4.09
CA VAL A 106 -8.40 -11.33 -5.11
C VAL A 106 -9.88 -11.61 -5.40
N GLN A 107 -10.28 -12.87 -5.54
CA GLN A 107 -11.67 -13.26 -5.78
C GLN A 107 -12.60 -12.95 -4.60
N PHE A 108 -12.13 -13.14 -3.37
CA PHE A 108 -12.92 -12.91 -2.16
C PHE A 108 -12.78 -11.51 -1.57
N GLY A 109 -11.94 -10.65 -2.17
CA GLY A 109 -11.75 -9.27 -1.72
C GLY A 109 -11.02 -9.15 -0.38
N GLN A 110 -10.10 -10.07 -0.10
CA GLN A 110 -9.34 -10.11 1.14
C GLN A 110 -7.97 -9.44 0.94
N PRO A 111 -7.46 -8.68 1.93
CA PRO A 111 -6.17 -8.02 1.81
C PRO A 111 -5.03 -9.05 1.83
N VAL A 112 -3.94 -8.71 1.14
CA VAL A 112 -2.74 -9.55 1.06
C VAL A 112 -1.51 -8.75 1.49
N LEU A 113 -0.68 -9.36 2.33
CA LEU A 113 0.66 -8.89 2.68
C LEU A 113 1.69 -9.86 2.08
N LEU A 114 2.45 -9.37 1.10
CA LEU A 114 3.61 -10.05 0.53
C LEU A 114 4.84 -9.73 1.39
N GLU A 115 5.37 -10.73 2.08
CA GLU A 115 6.56 -10.61 2.93
C GLU A 115 7.83 -11.05 2.20
N ASN A 116 8.95 -10.43 2.60
CA ASN A 116 10.29 -10.71 2.11
C ASN A 116 10.33 -10.65 0.58
N VAL A 117 9.73 -9.60 0.03
CA VAL A 117 9.78 -9.35 -1.41
C VAL A 117 11.24 -9.06 -1.77
N GLY A 118 11.80 -9.85 -2.69
CA GLY A 118 13.16 -9.64 -3.16
C GLY A 118 13.28 -8.38 -4.01
N GLU A 119 14.50 -8.10 -4.47
CA GLU A 119 14.73 -7.02 -5.46
C GLU A 119 14.05 -7.33 -6.80
N GLU A 120 13.84 -8.62 -7.09
CA GLU A 120 13.14 -9.11 -8.26
C GLU A 120 11.77 -9.69 -7.87
N LEU A 121 10.75 -9.23 -8.59
CA LEU A 121 9.37 -9.73 -8.51
C LEU A 121 9.09 -10.58 -9.75
N ASP A 122 8.35 -11.66 -9.56
CA ASP A 122 7.85 -12.47 -10.68
C ASP A 122 6.93 -11.63 -11.58
N ALA A 123 7.18 -11.64 -12.89
CA ALA A 123 6.38 -10.94 -13.89
C ALA A 123 4.89 -11.36 -13.86
N VAL A 124 4.61 -12.54 -13.33
CA VAL A 124 3.26 -13.06 -13.07
C VAL A 124 2.42 -12.13 -12.16
N LEU A 125 3.06 -11.33 -11.30
CA LEU A 125 2.38 -10.39 -10.40
C LEU A 125 2.08 -9.04 -11.04
N GLU A 126 2.68 -8.73 -12.19
CA GLU A 126 2.55 -7.43 -12.86
C GLU A 126 1.10 -7.01 -13.11
N PRO A 127 0.19 -7.89 -13.61
CA PRO A 127 -1.20 -7.52 -13.83
C PRO A 127 -1.88 -7.08 -12.54
N LEU A 128 -1.61 -7.77 -11.42
CA LEU A 128 -2.16 -7.42 -10.11
C LEU A 128 -1.57 -6.10 -9.60
N LEU A 129 -0.25 -5.93 -9.73
CA LEU A 129 0.44 -4.75 -9.23
C LEU A 129 0.03 -3.47 -9.97
N MET A 130 -0.27 -3.61 -11.26
CA MET A 130 -0.75 -2.53 -12.12
C MET A 130 -2.29 -2.42 -12.16
N LYS A 131 -3.03 -3.31 -11.49
CA LYS A 131 -4.50 -3.38 -11.53
C LYS A 131 -5.06 -3.52 -12.95
N GLN A 132 -4.41 -4.32 -13.80
CA GLN A 132 -4.80 -4.58 -15.20
C GLN A 132 -6.03 -5.48 -15.28
N THR A 133 -7.18 -4.92 -14.90
CA THR A 133 -8.49 -5.59 -14.95
C THR A 133 -9.15 -5.39 -16.31
N PHE A 134 -9.99 -6.34 -16.71
CA PHE A 134 -10.78 -6.27 -17.94
C PHE A 134 -12.16 -6.88 -17.72
N LYS A 135 -13.14 -6.51 -18.54
CA LYS A 135 -14.47 -7.10 -18.47
C LYS A 135 -14.54 -8.36 -19.34
N SER A 136 -15.03 -9.46 -18.78
CA SER A 136 -15.30 -10.71 -19.50
C SER A 136 -16.60 -11.31 -18.98
N GLY A 137 -17.50 -11.70 -19.89
CA GLY A 137 -18.78 -12.31 -19.51
C GLY A 137 -19.67 -11.46 -18.59
N GLY A 138 -19.48 -10.13 -18.56
CA GLY A 138 -20.20 -9.21 -17.67
C GLY A 138 -19.57 -9.02 -16.29
N ALA A 139 -18.58 -9.83 -15.91
CA ALA A 139 -17.80 -9.68 -14.68
C ALA A 139 -16.50 -8.89 -14.93
N LEU A 140 -15.97 -8.25 -13.88
CA LEU A 140 -14.62 -7.70 -13.90
C LEU A 140 -13.65 -8.84 -13.57
N CYS A 141 -12.64 -9.03 -14.39
CA CYS A 141 -11.67 -10.10 -14.28
C CYS A 141 -10.24 -9.56 -14.30
N ILE A 142 -9.30 -10.36 -13.84
CA ILE A 142 -7.87 -10.13 -13.95
C ILE A 142 -7.18 -11.42 -14.35
N LYS A 143 -6.10 -11.31 -15.13
CA LYS A 143 -5.24 -12.45 -15.46
C LYS A 143 -4.04 -12.45 -14.52
N ILE A 144 -3.84 -13.53 -13.78
CA ILE A 144 -2.69 -13.71 -12.88
C ILE A 144 -2.04 -15.04 -13.25
N GLY A 145 -0.82 -14.99 -13.77
CA GLY A 145 -0.18 -16.16 -14.40
C GLY A 145 -0.98 -16.64 -15.60
N ASP A 146 -1.34 -17.93 -15.59
CA ASP A 146 -2.19 -18.53 -16.63
C ASP A 146 -3.69 -18.50 -16.29
N SER A 147 -4.05 -18.11 -15.06
CA SER A 147 -5.42 -18.09 -14.57
C SER A 147 -6.11 -16.76 -14.90
N ILE A 148 -7.37 -16.83 -15.33
CA ILE A 148 -8.28 -15.69 -15.38
C ILE A 148 -9.27 -15.86 -14.22
N ILE A 149 -9.26 -14.89 -13.31
CA ILE A 149 -10.10 -14.90 -12.11
C ILE A 149 -11.00 -13.68 -12.09
N GLU A 150 -12.17 -13.80 -11.45
CA GLU A 150 -13.01 -12.65 -11.11
C GLU A 150 -12.28 -11.73 -10.13
N TYR A 151 -12.37 -10.43 -10.36
CA TYR A 151 -11.79 -9.40 -9.53
C TYR A 151 -12.86 -8.82 -8.62
N SER A 152 -12.72 -9.02 -7.31
CA SER A 152 -13.65 -8.44 -6.33
C SER A 152 -13.48 -6.93 -6.24
N ASP A 153 -14.60 -6.20 -6.26
CA ASP A 153 -14.65 -4.77 -5.95
C ASP A 153 -14.23 -4.45 -4.50
N LYS A 154 -14.29 -5.45 -3.62
CA LYS A 154 -13.82 -5.36 -2.23
C LYS A 154 -12.32 -5.59 -2.09
N PHE A 155 -11.61 -6.02 -3.13
CA PHE A 155 -10.16 -6.21 -3.06
C PHE A 155 -9.45 -4.86 -2.96
N ARG A 156 -9.05 -4.49 -1.76
CA ARG A 156 -8.59 -3.12 -1.46
C ARG A 156 -7.09 -2.93 -1.53
N GLN A 157 -6.28 -3.91 -1.11
CA GLN A 157 -4.86 -3.65 -0.85
C GLN A 157 -3.93 -4.85 -0.96
N VAL A 158 -2.83 -4.64 -1.68
CA VAL A 158 -1.62 -5.45 -1.58
C VAL A 158 -0.58 -4.62 -0.84
N TYR A 159 -0.09 -5.15 0.28
CA TYR A 159 1.05 -4.61 1.00
C TYR A 159 2.28 -5.43 0.63
N GLN A 160 3.40 -4.76 0.39
CA GLN A 160 4.68 -5.43 0.12
C GLN A 160 5.67 -4.99 1.20
N SER A 161 6.43 -5.91 1.78
CA SER A 161 7.49 -5.59 2.73
C SER A 161 8.81 -6.27 2.41
N ILE A 162 9.90 -5.50 2.50
CA ILE A 162 11.30 -5.96 2.47
C ILE A 162 11.91 -5.80 3.86
#